data_AF-B3MRP9-F1
#
_entry.id   AF-B3MRP9-F1
#
_cell.length_a   1.000
_cell.length_b   1.000
_cell.length_c   1.000
_cell.angle_alpha   90.00
_cell.angle_beta   90.00
_cell.angle_gamma   90.00
#
_symmetry.space_group_name_H-M   'P 1'
#
loop_
_entity.id
_entity.type
_entity.pdbx_description
1 polymer ?
#
loop_
_entity_poly.entity_id
_entity_poly.type
_entity_poly.pdbx_seq_one_letter_code
_entity_poly.pdbx_strand_id
1 'polypeptide(L)'
;MPMVMPCRSRSGTKLPPDCYDRVRRPIYVEAPALSTIVEEPQCGSRRDKPVKPKDQRRPLPPGTRPPGPLPVPGQHKVGGGKAPRGRHYDGAKATFFHIKGQSWESKGYAELSLSELERMRAQRPKTTEERRAEQDRRMEEQQYHTAEAERMRNYYHDIDEQRREKEREAEKQHDVEADEDVDEERRIEAKRLQVLHRALDAKYESDERVKEASRAISEAKCSAMWTAQIQERKLLNRIQSDHDEEMARKNLAYNNAKWGTVEEKDQAEEERRKQFGMAVREQISDREKLRFMAQDRLRLEARDMRSFIEENKKAEAAEVENQSRRKSAYREELNKYIKLHRNFVRMMCEQDQRDETRAFEYLKLKEKELRAQRAEKEAIEADAKRKRDVLFAVGQKILDAKDNREEMHFLAEHERLERKYRENERQAAEKQRRMAAELKRGNLEQMEHLSQMKACYYVQRERELKEMIEYRAKLEEQLKKEAEEQAQKKACLRTSVACQIEEREKARRRELETSHLNFERDRAAEAQRQKEIDTVIAVKLDDLQKRGCLPNQAVRSLKGRVANAGNKKKIGSEFS
;
A
#
# COMPACT_ATOMS: atom_id res chain seq x y z
N MET A 1 36.74 0.00 62.21
CA MET A 1 35.51 0.79 62.45
C MET A 1 34.40 0.25 61.56
N PRO A 2 33.16 0.16 62.06
CA PRO A 2 32.09 -0.63 61.44
C PRO A 2 31.70 -0.06 60.07
N MET A 3 31.48 -0.95 59.09
CA MET A 3 31.01 -0.56 57.75
C MET A 3 29.60 0.00 57.85
N VAL A 4 29.44 1.30 57.57
CA VAL A 4 28.14 1.96 57.52
C VAL A 4 27.50 1.63 56.17
N MET A 5 26.51 0.74 56.19
CA MET A 5 25.69 0.41 55.02
C MET A 5 24.77 1.60 54.66
N PRO A 6 24.63 1.96 53.37
CA PRO A 6 23.75 3.05 52.96
C PRO A 6 22.27 2.65 53.13
N CYS A 7 21.52 3.40 53.93
CA CYS A 7 20.07 3.27 54.10
C CYS A 7 19.33 3.65 52.80
N ARG A 8 19.30 2.76 51.80
CA ARG A 8 18.48 2.94 50.57
C ARG A 8 17.12 2.28 50.74
N SER A 9 16.05 3.04 50.60
CA SER A 9 14.68 2.50 50.59
C SER A 9 14.41 1.75 49.27
N ARG A 10 14.19 0.44 49.34
CA ARG A 10 13.41 -0.29 48.32
C ARG A 10 11.95 -0.31 48.78
N SER A 11 11.02 -0.08 47.87
CA SER A 11 9.58 -0.08 48.15
C SER A 11 9.16 -1.38 48.85
N GLY A 12 8.66 -1.29 50.08
CA GLY A 12 8.03 -2.40 50.80
C GLY A 12 8.78 -2.98 52.01
N THR A 13 9.98 -2.51 52.36
CA THR A 13 10.71 -2.98 53.57
C THR A 13 10.94 -1.86 54.59
N LYS A 14 10.68 -2.13 55.87
CA LYS A 14 10.95 -1.18 56.98
C LYS A 14 12.47 -1.06 57.17
N LEU A 15 12.98 0.18 57.26
CA LEU A 15 14.41 0.44 57.43
C LEU A 15 14.87 0.04 58.85
N PRO A 16 16.17 -0.28 59.05
CA PRO A 16 16.75 -0.50 60.37
C PRO A 16 16.55 0.69 61.32
N PRO A 17 16.44 0.49 62.65
CA PRO A 17 16.20 1.56 63.63
C PRO A 17 17.28 2.66 63.61
N ASP A 18 18.49 2.34 63.17
CA ASP A 18 19.62 3.27 63.05
C ASP A 18 19.46 4.28 61.89
N CYS A 19 18.51 4.05 60.98
CA CYS A 19 18.18 4.98 59.88
C CYS A 19 17.12 6.03 60.29
N TYR A 20 16.70 6.04 61.55
CA TYR A 20 15.72 6.99 62.10
C TYR A 20 16.34 7.85 63.20
N ASP A 21 16.03 9.14 63.22
CA ASP A 21 16.46 10.04 64.30
C ASP A 21 15.69 9.73 65.61
N ARG A 22 16.10 10.32 66.74
CA ARG A 22 15.50 10.16 68.08
C ARG A 22 13.98 10.40 68.13
N VAL A 23 13.40 11.04 67.11
CA VAL A 23 11.96 11.29 66.94
C VAL A 23 11.30 10.39 65.86
N ARG A 24 11.95 9.28 65.49
CA ARG A 24 11.50 8.28 64.48
C ARG A 24 11.27 8.83 63.07
N ARG A 25 12.00 9.88 62.66
CA ARG A 25 11.97 10.40 61.28
C ARG A 25 13.13 9.82 60.46
N PRO A 26 12.89 9.37 59.21
CA PRO A 26 13.95 8.84 58.37
C PRO A 26 14.94 9.96 58.02
N ILE A 27 16.22 9.71 58.31
CA ILE A 27 17.31 10.64 58.03
C ILE A 27 17.73 10.37 56.57
N TYR A 28 17.63 11.38 55.70
CA TYR A 28 17.87 11.36 54.25
C TYR A 28 16.72 10.79 53.38
N VAL A 29 15.82 11.70 52.97
CA VAL A 29 15.04 11.55 51.73
C VAL A 29 15.37 12.77 50.87
N GLU A 30 16.12 12.56 49.79
CA GLU A 30 16.35 13.57 48.76
C GLU A 30 15.01 13.93 48.11
N ALA A 31 14.70 15.23 48.07
CA ALA A 31 13.54 15.75 47.36
C ALA A 31 13.71 15.57 45.83
N PRO A 32 12.66 15.19 45.08
CA PRO A 32 12.74 15.14 43.62
C PRO A 32 12.91 16.54 43.04
N ALA A 33 13.74 16.65 42.01
CA ALA A 33 14.11 17.90 41.35
C ALA A 33 12.89 18.67 40.83
N LEU A 34 12.86 19.97 41.13
CA LEU A 34 11.97 20.96 40.53
C LEU A 34 12.18 20.97 39.01
N SER A 35 11.11 20.65 38.27
CA SER A 35 11.05 20.81 36.83
C SER A 35 11.21 22.29 36.47
N THR A 36 12.34 22.62 35.85
CA THR A 36 12.56 23.91 35.18
C THR A 36 11.53 24.12 34.08
N ILE A 37 10.77 25.21 34.23
CA ILE A 37 9.94 25.80 33.19
C ILE A 37 10.87 26.25 32.06
N VAL A 38 10.72 25.64 30.88
CA VAL A 38 11.38 26.08 29.65
C VAL A 38 10.39 26.95 28.89
N GLU A 39 10.77 28.21 28.69
CA GLU A 39 10.08 29.19 27.87
C GLU A 39 9.98 28.70 26.41
N GLU A 40 8.79 28.87 25.81
CA GLU A 40 8.56 28.71 24.39
C GLU A 40 9.24 29.82 23.59
N PRO A 41 9.95 29.50 22.49
CA PRO A 41 10.06 30.41 21.37
C PRO A 41 9.07 30.02 20.27
N GLN A 42 8.27 31.01 19.87
CA GLN A 42 7.49 31.04 18.63
C GLN A 42 8.37 30.65 17.43
N CYS A 43 7.94 29.69 16.62
CA CYS A 43 8.48 29.49 15.27
C CYS A 43 7.41 29.73 14.22
N GLY A 44 7.63 30.79 13.45
CA GLY A 44 6.86 31.16 12.27
C GLY A 44 7.10 30.28 11.05
N SER A 45 6.19 30.49 10.08
CA SER A 45 6.36 30.44 8.63
C SER A 45 7.31 29.38 8.05
N ARG A 46 6.73 28.22 7.71
CA ARG A 46 7.35 27.31 6.74
C ARG A 46 7.28 27.94 5.34
N ARG A 47 8.46 28.23 4.81
CA ARG A 47 8.72 28.56 3.41
C ARG A 47 8.66 27.29 2.55
N ASP A 48 8.06 27.46 1.37
CA ASP A 48 8.15 26.59 0.21
C ASP A 48 9.58 26.24 -0.17
N LYS A 49 9.81 24.98 -0.57
CA LYS A 49 10.65 24.53 -1.72
C LYS A 49 10.71 22.99 -1.84
N PRO A 50 11.10 22.43 -3.00
CA PRO A 50 10.17 21.65 -3.83
C PRO A 50 10.45 20.14 -3.80
N VAL A 51 9.37 19.40 -4.05
CA VAL A 51 9.37 17.96 -4.33
C VAL A 51 10.10 17.69 -5.65
N LYS A 52 11.16 16.88 -5.62
CA LYS A 52 11.73 16.25 -6.82
C LYS A 52 11.12 14.85 -7.02
N PRO A 53 10.88 14.43 -8.27
CA PRO A 53 10.22 13.18 -8.58
C PRO A 53 11.24 12.03 -8.59
N LYS A 54 10.81 10.84 -8.18
CA LYS A 54 11.45 9.59 -8.62
C LYS A 54 10.51 8.40 -8.47
N ASP A 55 9.80 8.14 -9.57
CA ASP A 55 9.53 6.78 -10.02
C ASP A 55 10.86 6.03 -10.15
N GLN A 56 10.89 4.80 -9.63
CA GLN A 56 11.62 3.63 -10.17
C GLN A 56 11.42 2.46 -9.20
N ARG A 57 10.28 1.78 -9.30
CA ARG A 57 10.20 0.36 -8.93
C ARG A 57 10.33 -0.44 -10.21
N ARG A 58 11.40 -1.21 -10.31
CA ARG A 58 11.65 -2.19 -11.36
C ARG A 58 10.53 -3.25 -11.36
N PRO A 59 10.00 -3.65 -12.51
CA PRO A 59 9.24 -4.88 -12.65
C PRO A 59 10.21 -6.08 -12.63
N LEU A 60 9.80 -7.16 -11.96
CA LEU A 60 10.47 -8.46 -12.07
C LEU A 60 10.16 -9.07 -13.46
N PRO A 61 11.09 -9.84 -14.04
CA PRO A 61 10.97 -10.34 -15.42
C PRO A 61 10.00 -11.52 -15.56
N PRO A 62 9.43 -11.73 -16.77
CA PRO A 62 8.45 -12.78 -17.05
C PRO A 62 9.12 -14.11 -17.49
N GLY A 63 8.64 -15.23 -16.92
CA GLY A 63 8.49 -16.52 -17.60
C GLY A 63 9.72 -17.42 -17.82
N THR A 64 9.71 -18.60 -17.16
CA THR A 64 9.97 -19.97 -17.69
C THR A 64 9.99 -20.97 -16.51
N ARG A 65 8.88 -21.68 -16.21
CA ARG A 65 8.55 -23.13 -16.46
C ARG A 65 9.40 -24.15 -15.66
N PRO A 66 8.88 -25.32 -15.19
CA PRO A 66 8.16 -26.33 -16.00
C PRO A 66 7.03 -27.14 -15.25
N PRO A 67 6.41 -28.17 -15.87
CA PRO A 67 5.08 -28.71 -15.54
C PRO A 67 5.11 -29.97 -14.65
N GLY A 68 3.96 -30.31 -14.06
CA GLY A 68 3.74 -31.57 -13.33
C GLY A 68 2.25 -31.92 -13.23
N PRO A 69 1.87 -33.19 -13.01
CA PRO A 69 1.05 -33.96 -13.96
C PRO A 69 -0.40 -34.22 -13.51
N LEU A 70 -1.25 -34.60 -14.47
CA LEU A 70 -2.48 -35.36 -14.21
C LEU A 70 -2.13 -36.79 -13.75
N PRO A 71 -3.00 -37.42 -12.94
CA PRO A 71 -3.89 -38.43 -13.52
C PRO A 71 -5.35 -38.41 -12.99
N VAL A 72 -6.23 -38.87 -13.88
CA VAL A 72 -7.66 -39.26 -13.75
C VAL A 72 -7.76 -40.58 -12.89
N PRO A 73 -8.91 -41.18 -12.47
CA PRO A 73 -10.28 -41.03 -12.98
C PRO A 73 -11.48 -41.19 -11.99
N GLY A 74 -12.67 -40.82 -12.48
CA GLY A 74 -13.92 -41.52 -12.15
C GLY A 74 -14.95 -40.74 -11.33
N GLN A 75 -16.04 -40.31 -11.97
CA GLN A 75 -17.37 -40.91 -11.74
C GLN A 75 -18.43 -40.30 -12.67
N HIS A 76 -19.29 -41.20 -13.12
CA HIS A 76 -20.39 -41.03 -14.07
C HIS A 76 -21.51 -40.11 -13.58
N LYS A 77 -22.15 -39.38 -14.50
CA LYS A 77 -23.59 -39.53 -14.88
C LYS A 77 -24.00 -38.43 -15.88
N VAL A 78 -24.32 -38.79 -17.13
CA VAL A 78 -25.66 -39.02 -17.73
C VAL A 78 -26.31 -37.76 -18.32
N GLY A 79 -26.66 -37.84 -19.61
CA GLY A 79 -27.53 -36.92 -20.38
C GLY A 79 -26.76 -36.23 -21.51
N GLY A 80 -26.77 -36.68 -22.79
CA GLY A 80 -27.93 -36.86 -23.67
C GLY A 80 -28.51 -35.47 -23.98
N GLY A 81 -28.53 -34.89 -25.17
CA GLY A 81 -28.32 -35.31 -26.56
C GLY A 81 -29.13 -34.31 -27.42
N LYS A 82 -28.72 -34.11 -28.67
CA LYS A 82 -29.46 -33.47 -29.79
C LYS A 82 -29.47 -31.93 -29.89
N ALA A 83 -28.79 -31.42 -30.92
CA ALA A 83 -29.27 -30.33 -31.79
C ALA A 83 -30.54 -30.81 -32.54
N PRO A 84 -31.46 -29.98 -33.11
CA PRO A 84 -31.10 -28.88 -34.05
C PRO A 84 -32.13 -27.72 -34.22
N ARG A 85 -31.82 -26.85 -35.21
CA ARG A 85 -32.68 -25.98 -36.06
C ARG A 85 -32.98 -24.55 -35.59
N GLY A 86 -32.67 -23.64 -36.51
CA GLY A 86 -32.89 -22.21 -36.42
C GLY A 86 -34.36 -21.80 -36.46
N ARG A 87 -34.59 -20.57 -36.02
CA ARG A 87 -35.82 -19.82 -36.27
C ARG A 87 -35.49 -18.37 -36.60
N HIS A 88 -36.32 -17.88 -37.50
CA HIS A 88 -36.32 -16.58 -38.11
C HIS A 88 -36.43 -15.42 -37.11
N TYR A 89 -35.79 -14.34 -37.53
CA TYR A 89 -35.96 -12.96 -37.12
C TYR A 89 -37.43 -12.53 -37.29
N ASP A 90 -38.03 -11.94 -36.25
CA ASP A 90 -39.26 -11.16 -36.35
C ASP A 90 -39.06 -9.79 -35.70
N GLY A 91 -39.24 -8.75 -36.52
CA GLY A 91 -40.08 -7.61 -36.17
C GLY A 91 -39.62 -6.70 -35.02
N ALA A 92 -38.92 -5.64 -35.40
CA ALA A 92 -38.67 -4.45 -34.60
C ALA A 92 -39.97 -3.86 -33.99
N LYS A 93 -39.95 -3.64 -32.67
CA LYS A 93 -40.87 -2.70 -31.99
C LYS A 93 -40.09 -1.47 -31.55
N ALA A 94 -40.28 -0.38 -32.29
CA ALA A 94 -39.88 0.95 -31.89
C ALA A 94 -40.74 1.41 -30.71
N THR A 95 -40.10 1.79 -29.60
CA THR A 95 -40.74 2.49 -28.49
C THR A 95 -40.22 3.93 -28.49
N PHE A 96 -41.13 4.88 -28.70
CA PHE A 96 -40.84 6.32 -28.63
C PHE A 96 -41.37 6.87 -27.29
N PHE A 97 -40.47 7.57 -26.61
CA PHE A 97 -40.63 8.59 -25.57
C PHE A 97 -41.93 8.67 -24.74
N HIS A 98 -41.75 8.47 -23.42
CA HIS A 98 -42.62 8.96 -22.37
C HIS A 98 -42.49 10.50 -22.23
N ILE A 99 -43.60 11.22 -22.42
CA ILE A 99 -43.85 12.51 -21.76
C ILE A 99 -44.87 12.26 -20.65
N LYS A 100 -44.59 12.86 -19.50
CA LYS A 100 -45.24 12.66 -18.20
C LYS A 100 -46.76 12.92 -18.23
N GLY A 101 -47.50 11.99 -17.62
CA GLY A 101 -48.59 12.26 -16.68
C GLY A 101 -49.86 12.93 -17.20
N GLN A 102 -50.88 12.13 -17.54
CA GLN A 102 -52.18 12.05 -16.86
C GLN A 102 -53.15 11.18 -17.69
N SER A 103 -54.00 10.42 -17.00
CA SER A 103 -54.94 9.44 -17.54
C SER A 103 -56.19 10.10 -18.12
N TRP A 104 -56.46 9.85 -19.40
CA TRP A 104 -57.76 10.04 -20.03
C TRP A 104 -58.45 8.67 -20.08
N GLU A 105 -59.32 8.41 -19.13
CA GLU A 105 -60.46 7.52 -19.36
C GLU A 105 -61.65 8.43 -19.73
N SER A 106 -62.51 7.94 -20.62
CA SER A 106 -63.76 8.55 -21.11
C SER A 106 -63.63 9.66 -22.17
N LYS A 107 -63.72 9.25 -23.45
CA LYS A 107 -64.59 9.82 -24.49
C LYS A 107 -64.58 8.86 -25.68
N GLY A 108 -65.77 8.61 -26.24
CA GLY A 108 -66.09 7.46 -27.08
C GLY A 108 -65.22 7.31 -28.33
N TYR A 109 -64.90 6.05 -28.64
CA TYR A 109 -64.42 5.66 -29.95
C TYR A 109 -65.58 5.76 -30.95
N ALA A 110 -65.49 6.70 -31.89
CA ALA A 110 -66.20 6.59 -33.15
C ALA A 110 -65.41 5.61 -34.01
N GLU A 111 -66.00 4.45 -34.31
CA GLU A 111 -65.43 3.50 -35.25
C GLU A 111 -65.47 4.12 -36.66
N LEU A 112 -64.30 4.44 -37.21
CA LEU A 112 -64.15 4.80 -38.62
C LEU A 112 -64.37 3.55 -39.46
N SER A 113 -65.20 3.64 -40.49
CA SER A 113 -65.50 2.53 -41.39
C SER A 113 -64.27 2.16 -42.23
N LEU A 114 -64.12 0.88 -42.60
CA LEU A 114 -63.01 0.39 -43.44
C LEU A 114 -62.83 1.20 -44.74
N SER A 115 -63.94 1.69 -45.30
CA SER A 115 -63.97 2.53 -46.49
C SER A 115 -63.41 3.94 -46.27
N GLU A 116 -63.50 4.50 -45.07
CA GLU A 116 -62.88 5.79 -44.70
C GLU A 116 -61.37 5.62 -44.45
N LEU A 117 -60.96 4.47 -43.90
CA LEU A 117 -59.56 4.08 -43.72
C LEU A 117 -58.83 3.86 -45.06
N GLU A 118 -59.50 3.25 -46.04
CA GLU A 118 -58.97 3.08 -47.40
C GLU A 118 -58.87 4.40 -48.16
N ARG A 119 -59.86 5.30 -48.03
CA ARG A 119 -59.75 6.65 -48.62
C ARG A 119 -58.59 7.45 -48.05
N MET A 120 -58.34 7.35 -46.74
CA MET A 120 -57.20 8.00 -46.09
C MET A 120 -55.85 7.37 -46.48
N ARG A 121 -55.80 6.06 -46.76
CA ARG A 121 -54.61 5.40 -47.34
C ARG A 121 -54.36 5.80 -48.79
N ALA A 122 -55.40 5.92 -49.61
CA ALA A 122 -55.28 6.30 -51.02
C ALA A 122 -54.85 7.76 -51.24
N GLN A 123 -55.11 8.65 -50.28
CA GLN A 123 -54.69 10.06 -50.32
C GLN A 123 -53.29 10.30 -49.74
N ARG A 124 -52.62 9.28 -49.21
CA ARG A 124 -51.24 9.37 -48.72
C ARG A 124 -50.26 9.29 -49.90
N PRO A 125 -49.23 10.16 -49.98
CA PRO A 125 -48.15 9.99 -50.94
C PRO A 125 -47.51 8.60 -50.77
N LYS A 126 -47.51 7.81 -51.86
CA LYS A 126 -46.97 6.43 -51.87
C LYS A 126 -45.55 6.40 -51.29
N THR A 127 -45.32 5.47 -50.36
CA THR A 127 -44.01 5.29 -49.75
C THR A 127 -43.01 4.74 -50.77
N THR A 128 -41.70 4.95 -50.55
CA THR A 128 -40.64 4.50 -51.47
C THR A 128 -40.62 2.99 -51.67
N GLU A 129 -41.09 2.22 -50.67
CA GLU A 129 -41.21 0.76 -50.74
C GLU A 129 -42.39 0.34 -51.63
N GLU A 130 -43.54 1.01 -51.54
CA GLU A 130 -44.70 0.74 -52.41
C GLU A 130 -44.42 1.08 -53.88
N ARG A 131 -43.65 2.15 -54.15
CA ARG A 131 -43.22 2.47 -55.52
C ARG A 131 -42.30 1.41 -56.13
N ARG A 132 -41.44 0.79 -55.32
CA ARG A 132 -40.58 -0.32 -55.77
C ARG A 132 -41.40 -1.58 -56.05
N ALA A 133 -42.32 -1.93 -55.15
CA ALA A 133 -43.20 -3.09 -55.37
C ALA A 133 -44.08 -2.95 -56.62
N GLU A 134 -44.56 -1.74 -56.94
CA GLU A 134 -45.32 -1.48 -58.16
C GLU A 134 -44.44 -1.52 -59.42
N GLN A 135 -43.17 -1.11 -59.32
CA GLN A 135 -42.20 -1.22 -60.41
C GLN A 135 -41.84 -2.69 -60.70
N ASP A 136 -41.62 -3.49 -59.66
CA ASP A 136 -41.32 -4.92 -59.78
C ASP A 136 -42.48 -5.68 -60.42
N ARG A 137 -43.73 -5.39 -60.03
CA ARG A 137 -44.93 -5.96 -60.68
C ARG A 137 -45.03 -5.62 -62.17
N ARG A 138 -44.73 -4.37 -62.55
CA ARG A 138 -44.73 -3.98 -63.97
C ARG A 138 -43.63 -4.69 -64.77
N MET A 139 -42.47 -4.94 -64.14
CA MET A 139 -41.39 -5.70 -64.77
C MET A 139 -41.77 -7.17 -64.96
N GLU A 140 -42.42 -7.79 -63.98
CA GLU A 140 -42.93 -9.17 -64.08
C GLU A 140 -44.01 -9.30 -65.16
N GLU A 141 -44.96 -8.36 -65.23
CA GLU A 141 -45.99 -8.33 -66.28
C GLU A 141 -45.38 -8.15 -67.69
N GLN A 142 -44.36 -7.29 -67.83
CA GLN A 142 -43.63 -7.13 -69.09
C GLN A 142 -42.90 -8.41 -69.51
N GLN A 143 -42.25 -9.10 -68.57
CA GLN A 143 -41.57 -10.37 -68.85
C GLN A 143 -42.57 -11.43 -69.34
N TYR A 144 -43.75 -11.50 -68.74
CA TYR A 144 -44.80 -12.43 -69.15
C TYR A 144 -45.28 -12.15 -70.59
N HIS A 145 -45.54 -10.89 -70.93
CA HIS A 145 -45.94 -10.50 -72.29
C HIS A 145 -44.83 -10.76 -73.34
N THR A 146 -43.56 -10.54 -72.99
CA THR A 146 -42.45 -10.85 -73.90
C THR A 146 -42.31 -12.36 -74.17
N ALA A 147 -42.51 -13.19 -73.15
CA ALA A 147 -42.46 -14.64 -73.29
C ALA A 147 -43.61 -15.21 -74.14
N GLU A 148 -44.81 -14.62 -74.09
CA GLU A 148 -45.90 -14.97 -75.01
C GLU A 148 -45.62 -14.51 -76.45
N ALA A 149 -45.04 -13.31 -76.64
CA ALA A 149 -44.69 -12.81 -77.97
C ALA A 149 -43.58 -13.64 -78.65
N GLU A 150 -42.62 -14.16 -77.90
CA GLU A 150 -41.59 -15.06 -78.43
C GLU A 150 -42.15 -16.43 -78.82
N ARG A 151 -43.06 -16.99 -78.02
CA ARG A 151 -43.77 -18.24 -78.36
C ARG A 151 -44.54 -18.12 -79.67
N MET A 152 -45.23 -17.01 -79.89
CA MET A 152 -45.94 -16.71 -81.14
C MET A 152 -44.97 -16.57 -82.34
N ARG A 153 -43.82 -15.90 -82.17
CA ARG A 153 -42.82 -15.77 -83.25
C ARG A 153 -42.25 -17.11 -83.70
N ASN A 154 -41.91 -17.97 -82.76
CA ASN A 154 -41.38 -19.30 -83.07
C ASN A 154 -42.42 -20.15 -83.82
N TYR A 155 -43.69 -20.09 -83.42
CA TYR A 155 -44.77 -20.81 -84.10
C TYR A 155 -44.92 -20.44 -85.58
N TYR A 156 -44.83 -19.15 -85.94
CA TYR A 156 -44.90 -18.72 -87.34
C TYR A 156 -43.64 -19.05 -88.13
N HIS A 157 -42.46 -19.04 -87.50
CA HIS A 157 -41.21 -19.43 -88.13
C HIS A 157 -41.23 -20.91 -88.55
N ASP A 158 -41.71 -21.80 -87.67
CA ASP A 158 -41.79 -23.24 -87.94
C ASP A 158 -42.75 -23.56 -89.11
N ILE A 159 -43.83 -22.80 -89.25
CA ILE A 159 -44.79 -22.94 -90.37
C ILE A 159 -44.15 -22.55 -91.71
N ASP A 160 -43.36 -21.48 -91.74
CA ASP A 160 -42.68 -21.02 -92.96
C ASP A 160 -41.57 -21.98 -93.38
N GLU A 161 -40.88 -22.60 -92.43
CA GLU A 161 -39.84 -23.61 -92.70
C GLU A 161 -40.44 -24.88 -93.32
N GLN A 162 -41.55 -25.38 -92.77
CA GLN A 162 -42.27 -26.53 -93.32
C GLN A 162 -42.82 -26.30 -94.74
N ARG A 163 -43.16 -25.06 -95.09
CA ARG A 163 -43.60 -24.72 -96.45
C ARG A 163 -42.45 -24.84 -97.46
N ARG A 164 -41.25 -24.37 -97.12
CA ARG A 164 -40.06 -24.45 -97.99
C ARG A 164 -39.51 -25.87 -98.14
N GLU A 165 -39.75 -26.73 -97.17
CA GLU A 165 -39.33 -28.14 -97.26
C GLU A 165 -40.19 -28.93 -98.27
N LYS A 166 -41.51 -28.72 -98.26
CA LYS A 166 -42.42 -29.35 -99.24
C LYS A 166 -42.17 -28.92 -100.69
N GLU A 167 -41.74 -27.69 -100.91
CA GLU A 167 -41.40 -27.18 -102.24
C GLU A 167 -40.14 -27.87 -102.82
N ARG A 168 -39.15 -28.17 -101.97
CA ARG A 168 -37.93 -28.92 -102.35
C ARG A 168 -38.17 -30.40 -102.60
N GLU A 169 -39.18 -31.01 -101.97
CA GLU A 169 -39.53 -32.41 -102.23
C GLU A 169 -40.26 -32.58 -103.58
N ALA A 170 -41.02 -31.57 -104.02
CA ALA A 170 -41.71 -31.58 -105.31
C ALA A 170 -40.75 -31.51 -106.51
N GLU A 171 -39.67 -30.73 -106.43
CA GLU A 171 -38.63 -30.67 -107.49
C GLU A 171 -37.93 -32.02 -107.68
N LYS A 172 -37.68 -32.77 -106.61
CA LYS A 172 -36.97 -34.07 -106.69
C LYS A 172 -37.78 -35.18 -107.36
N GLN A 173 -39.10 -35.07 -107.41
CA GLN A 173 -39.95 -36.09 -108.03
C GLN A 173 -40.02 -35.96 -109.56
N HIS A 174 -39.65 -34.79 -110.11
CA HIS A 174 -39.70 -34.55 -111.56
C HIS A 174 -38.43 -35.05 -112.31
N ASP A 175 -37.33 -35.27 -111.60
CA ASP A 175 -36.03 -35.65 -112.20
C ASP A 175 -35.79 -37.18 -112.32
N VAL A 176 -36.70 -38.02 -111.80
CA VAL A 176 -36.49 -39.48 -111.73
C VAL A 176 -37.23 -40.26 -112.83
N GLU A 177 -38.09 -39.63 -113.63
CA GLU A 177 -38.95 -40.32 -114.61
C GLU A 177 -38.43 -40.35 -116.05
N ALA A 178 -37.21 -39.87 -116.31
CA ALA A 178 -36.59 -39.91 -117.63
C ALA A 178 -35.17 -40.47 -117.54
N ASP A 179 -35.02 -41.79 -117.62
CA ASP A 179 -33.90 -42.49 -118.27
C ASP A 179 -33.92 -43.99 -117.88
N GLU A 180 -34.83 -44.76 -118.49
CA GLU A 180 -34.68 -46.21 -118.58
C GLU A 180 -34.76 -46.63 -120.06
N ASP A 181 -33.80 -47.46 -120.47
CA ASP A 181 -33.76 -48.27 -121.69
C ASP A 181 -33.17 -47.69 -122.99
N VAL A 182 -31.95 -47.17 -122.93
CA VAL A 182 -30.87 -47.52 -123.88
C VAL A 182 -29.59 -47.60 -123.03
N ASP A 183 -28.48 -48.18 -123.53
CA ASP A 183 -27.11 -47.76 -123.14
C ASP A 183 -26.19 -48.83 -122.54
N GLU A 184 -26.18 -50.10 -122.98
CA GLU A 184 -24.91 -50.84 -122.82
C GLU A 184 -23.85 -50.25 -123.77
N GLU A 185 -24.26 -49.79 -124.97
CA GLU A 185 -23.42 -48.98 -125.86
C GLU A 185 -23.14 -47.58 -125.31
N ARG A 186 -24.12 -46.81 -124.81
CA ARG A 186 -23.76 -45.54 -124.17
C ARG A 186 -23.15 -45.68 -122.78
N ARG A 187 -23.19 -46.83 -122.09
CA ARG A 187 -22.33 -47.09 -120.91
C ARG A 187 -20.90 -47.34 -121.33
N ILE A 188 -20.67 -48.05 -122.44
CA ILE A 188 -19.32 -48.23 -123.00
C ILE A 188 -18.81 -46.88 -123.54
N GLU A 189 -19.65 -46.13 -124.25
CA GLU A 189 -19.38 -44.77 -124.72
C GLU A 189 -19.18 -43.81 -123.55
N ALA A 190 -19.98 -43.87 -122.48
CA ALA A 190 -19.86 -43.04 -121.29
C ALA A 190 -18.63 -43.42 -120.47
N LYS A 191 -18.27 -44.71 -120.38
CA LYS A 191 -16.99 -45.13 -119.78
C LYS A 191 -15.82 -44.64 -120.63
N ARG A 192 -15.93 -44.71 -121.95
CA ARG A 192 -14.93 -44.18 -122.89
C ARG A 192 -14.81 -42.66 -122.75
N LEU A 193 -15.92 -41.95 -122.71
CA LEU A 193 -16.01 -40.51 -122.47
C LEU A 193 -15.51 -40.15 -121.07
N GLN A 194 -15.78 -40.96 -120.04
CA GLN A 194 -15.28 -40.75 -118.68
C GLN A 194 -13.77 -40.99 -118.60
N VAL A 195 -13.23 -41.98 -119.32
CA VAL A 195 -11.78 -42.19 -119.45
C VAL A 195 -11.15 -41.04 -120.22
N LEU A 196 -11.79 -40.55 -121.30
CA LEU A 196 -11.34 -39.38 -122.05
C LEU A 196 -11.43 -38.10 -121.23
N HIS A 197 -12.50 -37.90 -120.46
CA HIS A 197 -12.66 -36.79 -119.51
C HIS A 197 -11.61 -36.87 -118.43
N ARG A 198 -11.38 -38.03 -117.79
CA ARG A 198 -10.31 -38.22 -116.82
C ARG A 198 -8.92 -37.97 -117.44
N ALA A 199 -8.71 -38.36 -118.69
CA ALA A 199 -7.46 -38.09 -119.40
C ALA A 199 -7.30 -36.59 -119.75
N LEU A 200 -8.40 -35.91 -120.09
CA LEU A 200 -8.43 -34.46 -120.30
C LEU A 200 -8.25 -33.69 -118.99
N ASP A 201 -8.91 -34.10 -117.92
CA ASP A 201 -8.79 -33.55 -116.57
C ASP A 201 -7.37 -33.76 -116.05
N ALA A 202 -6.78 -34.95 -116.24
CA ALA A 202 -5.36 -35.17 -115.92
C ALA A 202 -4.42 -34.28 -116.74
N LYS A 203 -4.77 -33.98 -118.01
CA LYS A 203 -4.05 -32.98 -118.80
C LYS A 203 -4.24 -31.57 -118.26
N TYR A 204 -5.44 -31.18 -117.87
CA TYR A 204 -5.71 -29.88 -117.25
C TYR A 204 -5.02 -29.75 -115.89
N GLU A 205 -5.03 -30.78 -115.05
CA GLU A 205 -4.28 -30.83 -113.78
C GLU A 205 -2.75 -30.79 -114.00
N SER A 206 -2.27 -31.22 -115.17
CA SER A 206 -0.86 -31.11 -115.53
C SER A 206 -0.44 -29.68 -115.92
N ASP A 207 -1.39 -28.83 -116.30
CA ASP A 207 -1.17 -27.41 -116.62
C ASP A 207 -0.66 -26.65 -115.38
N GLU A 208 0.33 -25.78 -115.59
CA GLU A 208 0.97 -25.02 -114.52
C GLU A 208 -0.02 -24.10 -113.80
N ARG A 209 -0.97 -23.48 -114.53
CA ARG A 209 -1.99 -22.61 -113.92
C ARG A 209 -2.93 -23.35 -113.00
N VAL A 210 -3.29 -24.59 -113.34
CA VAL A 210 -4.17 -25.42 -112.52
C VAL A 210 -3.43 -25.96 -111.30
N LYS A 211 -2.13 -26.27 -111.42
CA LYS A 211 -1.27 -26.62 -110.28
C LYS A 211 -1.10 -25.47 -109.31
N GLU A 212 -0.90 -24.25 -109.80
CA GLU A 212 -0.85 -23.04 -108.98
C GLU A 212 -2.17 -22.77 -108.27
N ALA A 213 -3.30 -22.87 -108.98
CA ALA A 213 -4.63 -22.76 -108.38
C ALA A 213 -4.87 -23.84 -107.32
N SER A 214 -4.43 -25.09 -107.57
CA SER A 214 -4.54 -26.20 -106.63
C SER A 214 -3.68 -25.99 -105.38
N ARG A 215 -2.48 -25.43 -105.52
CA ARG A 215 -1.64 -25.01 -104.38
C ARG A 215 -2.32 -23.91 -103.59
N ALA A 216 -2.83 -22.86 -104.24
CA ALA A 216 -3.56 -21.78 -103.57
C ALA A 216 -4.80 -22.28 -102.82
N ILE A 217 -5.55 -23.22 -103.42
CA ILE A 217 -6.69 -23.88 -102.75
C ILE A 217 -6.21 -24.69 -101.54
N SER A 218 -5.09 -25.41 -101.65
CA SER A 218 -4.54 -26.18 -100.52
C SER A 218 -4.04 -25.29 -99.38
N GLU A 219 -3.38 -24.18 -99.70
CA GLU A 219 -2.95 -23.16 -98.73
C GLU A 219 -4.16 -22.50 -98.06
N ALA A 220 -5.21 -22.18 -98.83
CA ALA A 220 -6.46 -21.65 -98.30
C ALA A 220 -7.14 -22.65 -97.34
N LYS A 221 -7.16 -23.96 -97.68
CA LYS A 221 -7.65 -25.02 -96.79
C LYS A 221 -6.84 -25.11 -95.50
N CYS A 222 -5.51 -25.09 -95.60
CA CYS A 222 -4.63 -25.08 -94.41
C CYS A 222 -4.82 -23.82 -93.55
N SER A 223 -4.98 -22.65 -94.17
CA SER A 223 -5.25 -21.39 -93.49
C SER A 223 -6.62 -21.40 -92.79
N ALA A 224 -7.65 -21.96 -93.43
CA ALA A 224 -8.96 -22.15 -92.81
C ALA A 224 -8.90 -23.13 -91.62
N MET A 225 -8.19 -24.25 -91.75
CA MET A 225 -7.95 -25.17 -90.63
C MET A 225 -7.20 -24.50 -89.48
N TRP A 226 -6.17 -23.69 -89.79
CA TRP A 226 -5.39 -22.98 -88.79
C TRP A 226 -6.22 -21.94 -88.04
N THR A 227 -7.05 -21.17 -88.75
CA THR A 227 -7.94 -20.19 -88.10
C THR A 227 -8.98 -20.88 -87.23
N ALA A 228 -9.54 -22.01 -87.66
CA ALA A 228 -10.41 -22.85 -86.84
C ALA A 228 -9.70 -23.35 -85.57
N GLN A 229 -8.48 -23.89 -85.68
CA GLN A 229 -7.68 -24.31 -84.52
C GLN A 229 -7.37 -23.17 -83.54
N ILE A 230 -7.10 -21.96 -84.04
CA ILE A 230 -6.92 -20.78 -83.20
C ILE A 230 -8.22 -20.46 -82.44
N GLN A 231 -9.38 -20.54 -83.10
CA GLN A 231 -10.67 -20.30 -82.46
C GLN A 231 -10.98 -21.36 -81.39
N GLU A 232 -10.72 -22.64 -81.68
CA GLU A 232 -10.85 -23.72 -80.70
C GLU A 232 -9.94 -23.50 -79.49
N ARG A 233 -8.67 -23.13 -79.72
CA ARG A 233 -7.74 -22.85 -78.63
C ARG A 233 -8.16 -21.65 -77.79
N LYS A 234 -8.72 -20.61 -78.41
CA LYS A 234 -9.31 -19.46 -77.70
C LYS A 234 -10.51 -19.88 -76.85
N LEU A 235 -11.34 -20.79 -77.36
CA LEU A 235 -12.47 -21.34 -76.61
C LEU A 235 -11.99 -22.16 -75.40
N LEU A 236 -11.01 -23.05 -75.59
CA LEU A 236 -10.42 -23.84 -74.51
C LEU A 236 -9.80 -22.96 -73.42
N ASN A 237 -9.08 -21.90 -73.80
CA ASN A 237 -8.52 -20.95 -72.84
C ASN A 237 -9.60 -20.21 -72.04
N ARG A 238 -10.72 -19.84 -72.67
CA ARG A 238 -11.86 -19.24 -71.96
C ARG A 238 -12.46 -20.20 -70.95
N ILE A 239 -12.75 -21.42 -71.37
CA ILE A 239 -13.29 -22.47 -70.48
C ILE A 239 -12.36 -22.70 -69.28
N GLN A 240 -11.05 -22.72 -69.52
CA GLN A 240 -10.06 -22.87 -68.44
C GLN A 240 -10.05 -21.68 -67.49
N SER A 241 -10.10 -20.45 -68.00
CA SER A 241 -10.20 -19.23 -67.18
C SER A 241 -11.46 -19.22 -66.31
N ASP A 242 -12.61 -19.56 -66.90
CA ASP A 242 -13.89 -19.61 -66.18
C ASP A 242 -13.84 -20.66 -65.06
N HIS A 243 -13.23 -21.83 -65.32
CA HIS A 243 -13.04 -22.87 -64.31
C HIS A 243 -12.14 -22.42 -63.16
N ASP A 244 -11.02 -21.76 -63.47
CA ASP A 244 -10.09 -21.25 -62.46
C ASP A 244 -10.76 -20.17 -61.59
N GLU A 245 -11.57 -19.28 -62.17
CA GLU A 245 -12.36 -18.28 -61.44
C GLU A 245 -13.41 -18.91 -60.53
N GLU A 246 -14.11 -19.94 -61.00
CA GLU A 246 -15.05 -20.69 -60.16
C GLU A 246 -14.34 -21.38 -58.99
N MET A 247 -13.18 -21.98 -59.24
CA MET A 247 -12.39 -22.63 -58.20
C MET A 247 -11.84 -21.61 -57.20
N ALA A 248 -11.41 -20.44 -57.64
CA ALA A 248 -11.03 -19.33 -56.78
C ALA A 248 -12.21 -18.86 -55.90
N ARG A 249 -13.40 -18.71 -56.48
CA ARG A 249 -14.63 -18.38 -55.74
C ARG A 249 -14.98 -19.44 -54.70
N LYS A 250 -14.92 -20.73 -55.06
CA LYS A 250 -15.17 -21.86 -54.13
C LYS A 250 -14.14 -21.90 -53.01
N ASN A 251 -12.86 -21.68 -53.30
CA ASN A 251 -11.80 -21.63 -52.29
C ASN A 251 -11.96 -20.45 -51.34
N LEU A 252 -12.34 -19.28 -51.85
CA LEU A 252 -12.59 -18.08 -51.05
C LEU A 252 -13.82 -18.28 -50.16
N ALA A 253 -14.91 -18.86 -50.69
CA ALA A 253 -16.08 -19.23 -49.91
C ALA A 253 -15.76 -20.27 -48.82
N TYR A 254 -14.97 -21.30 -49.14
CA TYR A 254 -14.53 -22.29 -48.17
C TYR A 254 -13.65 -21.67 -47.07
N ASN A 255 -12.71 -20.80 -47.44
CA ASN A 255 -11.86 -20.10 -46.47
C ASN A 255 -12.68 -19.18 -45.56
N ASN A 256 -13.62 -18.43 -46.12
CA ASN A 256 -14.53 -17.59 -45.34
C ASN A 256 -15.40 -18.44 -44.40
N ALA A 257 -15.92 -19.59 -44.86
CA ALA A 257 -16.72 -20.49 -44.02
C ALA A 257 -15.90 -21.17 -42.91
N LYS A 258 -14.65 -21.54 -43.19
CA LYS A 258 -13.78 -22.25 -42.25
C LYS A 258 -13.14 -21.32 -41.22
N TRP A 259 -12.68 -20.15 -41.67
CA TRP A 259 -11.91 -19.24 -40.85
C TRP A 259 -12.70 -18.01 -40.40
N GLY A 260 -13.92 -17.82 -40.89
CA GLY A 260 -14.69 -16.59 -40.70
C GLY A 260 -14.23 -15.49 -41.65
N THR A 261 -15.11 -14.53 -41.91
CA THR A 261 -14.74 -13.32 -42.65
C THR A 261 -13.80 -12.45 -41.81
N VAL A 262 -13.08 -11.53 -42.46
CA VAL A 262 -12.22 -10.57 -41.74
C VAL A 262 -13.06 -9.75 -40.76
N GLU A 263 -14.26 -9.35 -41.17
CA GLU A 263 -15.20 -8.57 -40.34
C GLU A 263 -15.66 -9.35 -39.09
N GLU A 264 -15.94 -10.64 -39.21
CA GLU A 264 -16.33 -11.48 -38.06
C GLU A 264 -15.19 -11.62 -37.04
N LYS A 265 -13.94 -11.71 -37.52
CA LYS A 265 -12.76 -11.75 -36.63
C LYS A 265 -12.56 -10.43 -35.93
N ASP A 266 -12.68 -9.32 -36.65
CA ASP A 266 -12.54 -7.98 -36.09
C ASP A 266 -13.63 -7.72 -35.04
N GLN A 267 -14.89 -8.12 -35.32
CA GLN A 267 -15.98 -8.06 -34.35
C GLN A 267 -15.70 -8.91 -33.10
N ALA A 268 -15.23 -10.15 -33.27
CA ALA A 268 -14.87 -11.01 -32.15
C ALA A 268 -13.71 -10.43 -31.32
N GLU A 269 -12.74 -9.77 -31.95
CA GLU A 269 -11.65 -9.10 -31.25
C GLU A 269 -12.13 -7.84 -30.52
N GLU A 270 -12.99 -7.05 -31.13
CA GLU A 270 -13.64 -5.90 -30.48
C GLU A 270 -14.46 -6.32 -29.25
N GLU A 271 -15.23 -7.41 -29.36
CA GLU A 271 -15.98 -7.96 -28.23
C GLU A 271 -15.04 -8.41 -27.11
N ARG A 272 -13.93 -9.09 -27.43
CA ARG A 272 -12.91 -9.44 -26.45
C ARG A 272 -12.31 -8.21 -25.77
N ARG A 273 -12.02 -7.15 -26.53
CA ARG A 273 -11.52 -5.87 -25.98
C ARG A 273 -12.56 -5.20 -25.09
N LYS A 274 -13.85 -5.23 -25.46
CA LYS A 274 -14.97 -4.71 -24.65
C LYS A 274 -15.11 -5.50 -23.35
N GLN A 275 -15.11 -6.83 -23.40
CA GLN A 275 -15.19 -7.73 -22.24
C GLN A 275 -13.99 -7.51 -21.31
N PHE A 276 -12.78 -7.43 -21.86
CA PHE A 276 -11.58 -7.12 -21.07
C PHE A 276 -11.68 -5.75 -20.41
N GLY A 277 -12.13 -4.72 -21.15
CA GLY A 277 -12.36 -3.39 -20.59
C GLY A 277 -13.42 -3.36 -19.49
N MET A 278 -14.47 -4.17 -19.59
CA MET A 278 -15.48 -4.34 -18.53
C MET A 278 -14.89 -5.01 -17.30
N ALA A 279 -14.14 -6.11 -17.46
CA ALA A 279 -13.50 -6.80 -16.35
C ALA A 279 -12.50 -5.90 -15.60
N VAL A 280 -11.74 -5.06 -16.33
CA VAL A 280 -10.84 -4.08 -15.70
C VAL A 280 -11.63 -3.03 -14.92
N ARG A 281 -12.75 -2.52 -15.45
CA ARG A 281 -13.61 -1.58 -14.72
C ARG A 281 -14.21 -2.21 -13.46
N GLU A 282 -14.61 -3.47 -13.52
CA GLU A 282 -15.10 -4.22 -12.37
C GLU A 282 -14.02 -4.40 -11.30
N GLN A 283 -12.79 -4.77 -11.70
CA GLN A 283 -11.65 -4.85 -10.78
C GLN A 283 -11.32 -3.51 -10.10
N ILE A 284 -11.43 -2.39 -10.83
CA ILE A 284 -11.24 -1.06 -10.26
C ILE A 284 -12.35 -0.77 -9.24
N SER A 285 -13.61 -1.04 -9.59
CA SER A 285 -14.76 -0.85 -8.69
C SER A 285 -14.62 -1.69 -7.41
N ASP A 286 -14.21 -2.95 -7.53
CA ASP A 286 -14.04 -3.83 -6.38
C ASP A 286 -12.86 -3.39 -5.49
N ARG A 287 -11.78 -2.89 -6.10
CA ARG A 287 -10.67 -2.31 -5.35
C ARG A 287 -11.10 -1.04 -4.59
N GLU A 288 -11.95 -0.22 -5.18
CA GLU A 288 -12.52 0.96 -4.50
C GLU A 288 -13.43 0.55 -3.33
N LYS A 289 -14.32 -0.44 -3.52
CA LYS A 289 -15.14 -1.00 -2.44
C LYS A 289 -14.28 -1.51 -1.29
N LEU A 290 -13.20 -2.25 -1.58
CA LEU A 290 -12.27 -2.72 -0.55
C LEU A 290 -11.60 -1.57 0.22
N ARG A 291 -11.26 -0.46 -0.45
CA ARG A 291 -10.74 0.74 0.22
C ARG A 291 -11.78 1.37 1.15
N PHE A 292 -13.03 1.48 0.70
CA PHE A 292 -14.11 2.00 1.55
C PHE A 292 -14.38 1.10 2.76
N MET A 293 -14.43 -0.23 2.56
CA MET A 293 -14.58 -1.18 3.67
C MET A 293 -13.43 -1.09 4.68
N ALA A 294 -12.19 -0.93 4.22
CA ALA A 294 -11.05 -0.74 5.11
C ALA A 294 -11.15 0.59 5.88
N GLN A 295 -11.59 1.65 5.22
CA GLN A 295 -11.81 2.95 5.86
C GLN A 295 -12.92 2.88 6.92
N ASP A 296 -14.00 2.15 6.65
CA ASP A 296 -15.10 1.98 7.60
C ASP A 296 -14.70 1.10 8.79
N ARG A 297 -13.90 0.05 8.58
CA ARG A 297 -13.29 -0.70 9.69
C ARG A 297 -12.47 0.19 10.59
N LEU A 298 -11.61 1.04 10.02
CA LEU A 298 -10.80 1.98 10.79
C LEU A 298 -11.66 3.00 11.55
N ARG A 299 -12.80 3.42 11.00
CA ARG A 299 -13.77 4.29 11.70
C ARG A 299 -14.46 3.57 12.86
N LEU A 300 -14.82 2.30 12.69
CA LEU A 300 -15.41 1.47 13.75
C LEU A 300 -14.41 1.22 14.87
N GLU A 301 -13.20 0.78 14.54
CA GLU A 301 -12.09 0.61 15.49
C GLU A 301 -11.82 1.91 16.26
N ALA A 302 -11.83 3.07 15.58
CA ALA A 302 -11.67 4.35 16.27
C ALA A 302 -12.85 4.70 17.20
N ARG A 303 -14.07 4.26 16.91
CA ARG A 303 -15.23 4.42 17.83
C ARG A 303 -15.07 3.49 19.03
N ASP A 304 -14.70 2.24 18.81
CA ASP A 304 -14.51 1.25 19.88
C ASP A 304 -13.35 1.64 20.80
N MET A 305 -12.26 2.18 20.25
CA MET A 305 -11.17 2.73 21.04
C MET A 305 -11.61 3.92 21.88
N ARG A 306 -12.48 4.80 21.35
CA ARG A 306 -13.04 5.91 22.13
C ARG A 306 -13.94 5.42 23.27
N SER A 307 -14.82 4.45 23.01
CA SER A 307 -15.67 3.89 24.07
C SER A 307 -14.84 3.20 25.15
N PHE A 308 -13.80 2.44 24.76
CA PHE A 308 -12.88 1.82 25.72
C PHE A 308 -12.15 2.85 26.58
N ILE A 309 -11.68 3.96 25.98
CA ILE A 309 -11.06 5.06 26.73
C ILE A 309 -12.06 5.70 27.70
N GLU A 310 -13.31 5.91 27.29
CA GLU A 310 -14.35 6.46 28.18
C GLU A 310 -14.70 5.50 29.32
N GLU A 311 -14.79 4.20 29.07
CA GLU A 311 -15.00 3.18 30.09
C GLU A 311 -13.84 3.12 31.07
N ASN A 312 -12.60 3.17 30.58
CA ASN A 312 -11.42 3.21 31.45
C ASN A 312 -11.39 4.47 32.31
N LYS A 313 -11.73 5.64 31.75
CA LYS A 313 -11.86 6.89 32.53
C LYS A 313 -12.93 6.78 33.62
N LYS A 314 -14.07 6.14 33.33
CA LYS A 314 -15.12 5.89 34.34
C LYS A 314 -14.62 4.94 35.43
N ALA A 315 -13.89 3.89 35.07
CA ALA A 315 -13.29 2.97 36.03
C ALA A 315 -12.24 3.64 36.92
N GLU A 316 -11.35 4.46 36.33
CA GLU A 316 -10.37 5.26 37.08
C GLU A 316 -11.05 6.23 38.04
N ALA A 317 -12.12 6.93 37.61
CA ALA A 317 -12.89 7.80 38.47
C ALA A 317 -13.54 7.04 39.64
N ALA A 318 -14.11 5.86 39.38
CA ALA A 318 -14.69 5.01 40.41
C ALA A 318 -13.63 4.49 41.41
N GLU A 319 -12.44 4.14 40.95
CA GLU A 319 -11.31 3.76 41.81
C GLU A 319 -10.85 4.92 42.70
N VAL A 320 -10.73 6.13 42.14
CA VAL A 320 -10.40 7.33 42.92
C VAL A 320 -11.46 7.61 43.99
N GLU A 321 -12.75 7.50 43.64
CA GLU A 321 -13.84 7.67 44.60
C GLU A 321 -13.80 6.59 45.69
N ASN A 322 -13.59 5.33 45.33
CA ASN A 322 -13.45 4.22 46.28
C ASN A 322 -12.26 4.43 47.22
N GLN A 323 -11.12 4.88 46.71
CA GLN A 323 -9.96 5.22 47.54
C GLN A 323 -10.27 6.39 48.48
N SER A 324 -10.99 7.41 48.01
CA SER A 324 -11.44 8.53 48.84
C SER A 324 -12.34 8.04 49.98
N ARG A 325 -13.34 7.19 49.67
CA ARG A 325 -14.24 6.57 50.65
C ARG A 325 -13.48 5.68 51.65
N ARG A 326 -12.49 4.91 51.21
CA ARG A 326 -11.62 4.13 52.12
C ARG A 326 -10.81 5.03 53.05
N LYS A 327 -10.26 6.13 52.52
CA LYS A 327 -9.51 7.11 53.32
C LYS A 327 -10.42 7.82 54.33
N SER A 328 -11.64 8.20 53.97
CA SER A 328 -12.58 8.82 54.91
C SER A 328 -13.00 7.83 55.99
N ALA A 329 -13.34 6.59 55.63
CA ALA A 329 -13.67 5.53 56.58
C ALA A 329 -12.50 5.28 57.56
N TYR A 330 -11.26 5.20 57.07
CA TYR A 330 -10.09 5.05 57.94
C TYR A 330 -9.90 6.25 58.90
N ARG A 331 -10.13 7.49 58.43
CA ARG A 331 -10.07 8.69 59.28
C ARG A 331 -11.18 8.67 60.34
N GLU A 332 -12.38 8.23 60.00
CA GLU A 332 -13.48 8.08 60.94
C GLU A 332 -13.17 7.03 62.02
N GLU A 333 -12.66 5.86 61.63
CA GLU A 333 -12.22 4.83 62.57
C GLU A 333 -11.11 5.34 63.49
N LEU A 334 -10.09 6.01 62.94
CA LEU A 334 -9.03 6.63 63.75
C LEU A 334 -9.59 7.65 64.75
N ASN A 335 -10.55 8.48 64.31
CA ASN A 335 -11.22 9.44 65.19
C ASN A 335 -12.04 8.75 66.28
N LYS A 336 -12.70 7.61 65.99
CA LYS A 336 -13.37 6.79 67.01
C LYS A 336 -12.36 6.30 68.05
N TYR A 337 -11.21 5.76 67.63
CA TYR A 337 -10.15 5.33 68.56
C TYR A 337 -9.60 6.48 69.41
N ILE A 338 -9.36 7.65 68.82
CA ILE A 338 -8.92 8.84 69.56
C ILE A 338 -9.97 9.23 70.61
N LYS A 339 -11.27 9.21 70.26
CA LYS A 339 -12.36 9.50 71.20
C LYS A 339 -12.41 8.47 72.32
N LEU A 340 -12.30 7.17 72.02
CA LEU A 340 -12.24 6.11 73.03
C LEU A 340 -11.06 6.32 73.98
N HIS A 341 -9.87 6.59 73.44
CA HIS A 341 -8.68 6.82 74.25
C HIS A 341 -8.83 8.05 75.15
N ARG A 342 -9.36 9.17 74.63
CA ARG A 342 -9.64 10.36 75.45
C ARG A 342 -10.65 10.06 76.56
N ASN A 343 -11.70 9.29 76.27
CA ASN A 343 -12.68 8.87 77.28
C ASN A 343 -12.04 7.96 78.34
N PHE A 344 -11.16 7.04 77.94
CA PHE A 344 -10.43 6.17 78.86
C PHE A 344 -9.50 6.98 79.78
N VAL A 345 -8.72 7.90 79.24
CA VAL A 345 -7.87 8.80 80.03
C VAL A 345 -8.71 9.64 81.00
N ARG A 346 -9.84 10.20 80.54
CA ARG A 346 -10.76 10.94 81.42
C ARG A 346 -11.29 10.06 82.55
N MET A 347 -11.71 8.83 82.25
CA MET A 347 -12.17 7.86 83.26
C MET A 347 -11.08 7.59 84.31
N MET A 348 -9.84 7.37 83.89
CA MET A 348 -8.70 7.17 84.80
C MET A 348 -8.46 8.39 85.68
N CYS A 349 -8.46 9.61 85.12
CA CYS A 349 -8.31 10.83 85.92
C CYS A 349 -9.45 11.01 86.93
N GLU A 350 -10.69 10.70 86.56
CA GLU A 350 -11.83 10.74 87.49
C GLU A 350 -11.72 9.66 88.58
N GLN A 351 -11.11 8.52 88.28
CA GLN A 351 -10.83 7.49 89.28
C GLN A 351 -9.75 7.94 90.25
N ASP A 352 -8.65 8.49 89.75
CA ASP A 352 -7.56 9.05 90.56
C ASP A 352 -8.09 10.16 91.48
N GLN A 353 -8.95 11.07 90.99
CA GLN A 353 -9.59 12.10 91.81
C GLN A 353 -10.46 11.52 92.93
N ARG A 354 -11.21 10.44 92.65
CA ARG A 354 -12.01 9.74 93.67
C ARG A 354 -11.10 9.07 94.72
N ASP A 355 -9.97 8.52 94.31
CA ASP A 355 -9.00 7.89 95.21
C ASP A 355 -8.26 8.91 96.07
N GLU A 356 -7.84 10.04 95.50
CA GLU A 356 -7.28 11.19 96.22
C GLU A 356 -8.28 11.73 97.25
N THR A 357 -9.55 11.87 96.87
CA THR A 357 -10.61 12.33 97.80
C THR A 357 -10.78 11.34 98.95
N ARG A 358 -10.83 10.03 98.67
CA ARG A 358 -10.90 9.00 99.72
C ARG A 358 -9.68 9.03 100.65
N ALA A 359 -8.48 9.17 100.10
CA ALA A 359 -7.25 9.27 100.89
C ALA A 359 -7.23 10.53 101.76
N PHE A 360 -7.67 11.67 101.22
CA PHE A 360 -7.79 12.93 101.95
C PHE A 360 -8.82 12.85 103.09
N GLU A 361 -9.99 12.26 102.84
CA GLU A 361 -11.01 12.03 103.87
C GLU A 361 -10.49 11.12 105.00
N TYR A 362 -9.80 10.05 104.64
CA TYR A 362 -9.16 9.16 105.61
C TYR A 362 -8.10 9.89 106.46
N LEU A 363 -7.24 10.71 105.84
CA LEU A 363 -6.26 11.52 106.55
C LEU A 363 -6.92 12.52 107.49
N LYS A 364 -8.00 13.18 107.05
CA LYS A 364 -8.77 14.14 107.86
C LYS A 364 -9.42 13.46 109.07
N LEU A 365 -9.95 12.25 108.91
CA LEU A 365 -10.48 11.45 110.02
C LEU A 365 -9.38 11.06 111.00
N LYS A 366 -8.25 10.54 110.50
CA LYS A 366 -7.09 10.18 111.33
C LYS A 366 -6.51 11.38 112.07
N GLU A 367 -6.44 12.55 111.44
CA GLU A 367 -5.98 13.78 112.09
C GLU A 367 -6.96 14.24 113.17
N LYS A 368 -8.27 14.15 112.94
CA LYS A 368 -9.28 14.43 113.97
C LYS A 368 -9.16 13.49 115.17
N GLU A 369 -8.96 12.20 114.94
CA GLU A 369 -8.73 11.21 116.01
C GLU A 369 -7.44 11.52 116.79
N LEU A 370 -6.34 11.82 116.10
CA LEU A 370 -5.08 12.20 116.74
C LEU A 370 -5.20 13.52 117.52
N ARG A 371 -5.94 14.52 117.01
CA ARG A 371 -6.22 15.75 117.73
C ARG A 371 -7.07 15.51 118.97
N ALA A 372 -8.07 14.64 118.89
CA ALA A 372 -8.87 14.25 120.07
C ALA A 372 -8.00 13.55 121.12
N GLN A 373 -7.14 12.61 120.71
CA GLN A 373 -6.19 11.93 121.61
C GLN A 373 -5.16 12.89 122.21
N ARG A 374 -4.67 13.87 121.44
CA ARG A 374 -3.76 14.92 121.96
C ARG A 374 -4.48 15.83 122.95
N ALA A 375 -5.69 16.28 122.65
CA ALA A 375 -6.49 17.10 123.56
C ALA A 375 -6.79 16.36 124.87
N GLU A 376 -7.06 15.05 124.80
CA GLU A 376 -7.24 14.20 126.00
C GLU A 376 -5.94 14.08 126.81
N LYS A 377 -4.79 13.86 126.15
CA LYS A 377 -3.47 13.85 126.82
C LYS A 377 -3.10 15.20 127.40
N GLU A 378 -3.35 16.29 126.68
CA GLU A 378 -3.10 17.66 127.14
C GLU A 378 -4.00 18.03 128.31
N ALA A 379 -5.24 17.55 128.36
CA ALA A 379 -6.12 17.73 129.52
C ALA A 379 -5.56 16.98 130.76
N ILE A 380 -5.10 15.74 130.57
CA ILE A 380 -4.46 14.95 131.64
C ILE A 380 -3.17 15.61 132.12
N GLU A 381 -2.34 16.10 131.19
CA GLU A 381 -1.10 16.82 131.50
C GLU A 381 -1.36 18.18 132.13
N ALA A 382 -2.41 18.90 131.74
CA ALA A 382 -2.81 20.17 132.34
C ALA A 382 -3.28 19.97 133.79
N ASP A 383 -4.00 18.89 134.08
CA ASP A 383 -4.37 18.54 135.46
C ASP A 383 -3.14 18.09 136.29
N ALA A 384 -2.19 17.39 135.67
CA ALA A 384 -0.92 17.07 136.31
C ALA A 384 -0.05 18.32 136.54
N LYS A 385 -0.03 19.27 135.58
CA LYS A 385 0.65 20.56 135.68
C LYS A 385 0.02 21.42 136.75
N ARG A 386 -1.31 21.55 136.85
CA ARG A 386 -1.96 22.26 137.96
C ARG A 386 -1.52 21.74 139.33
N LYS A 387 -1.38 20.42 139.49
CA LYS A 387 -0.84 19.81 140.72
C LYS A 387 0.64 20.13 140.95
N ARG A 388 1.44 20.17 139.88
CA ARG A 388 2.86 20.56 139.93
C ARG A 388 3.07 22.06 140.13
N ASP A 389 2.24 22.93 139.55
CA ASP A 389 2.33 24.39 139.60
C ASP A 389 1.99 24.90 141.01
N VAL A 390 1.12 24.20 141.74
CA VAL A 390 0.92 24.45 143.18
C VAL A 390 2.20 24.14 143.97
N LEU A 391 2.90 23.05 143.66
CA LEU A 391 4.17 22.69 144.29
C LEU A 391 5.34 23.60 143.82
N PHE A 392 5.28 24.04 142.56
CA PHE A 392 6.28 24.88 141.92
C PHE A 392 6.15 26.33 142.38
N ALA A 393 4.95 26.88 142.60
CA ALA A 393 4.79 28.22 143.20
C ALA A 393 5.39 28.31 144.61
N VAL A 394 5.45 27.19 145.34
CA VAL A 394 6.15 27.08 146.63
C VAL A 394 7.67 27.00 146.44
N GLY A 395 8.15 26.29 145.41
CA GLY A 395 9.57 26.20 145.05
C GLY A 395 10.14 27.44 144.35
N GLN A 396 9.34 28.18 143.58
CA GLN A 396 9.73 29.35 142.78
C GLN A 396 10.10 30.51 143.71
N LYS A 397 9.39 30.68 144.82
CA LYS A 397 9.80 31.64 145.88
C LYS A 397 11.18 31.34 146.48
N ILE A 398 11.67 30.11 146.36
CA ILE A 398 12.98 29.66 146.86
C ILE A 398 14.06 29.80 145.77
N LEU A 399 13.67 29.72 144.50
CA LEU A 399 14.55 29.83 143.33
C LEU A 399 14.68 31.26 142.79
N ASP A 400 13.68 32.13 142.94
CA ASP A 400 13.77 33.57 142.61
C ASP A 400 14.86 34.29 143.43
N ALA A 401 15.26 33.71 144.58
CA ALA A 401 16.40 34.16 145.38
C ALA A 401 17.77 33.68 144.84
N LYS A 402 17.79 32.68 143.96
CA LYS A 402 18.98 32.09 143.32
C LYS A 402 19.16 32.55 141.87
N ASP A 403 18.07 32.86 141.15
CA ASP A 403 18.11 33.25 139.73
C ASP A 403 18.69 34.65 139.47
N ASN A 404 18.65 35.57 140.44
CA ASN A 404 19.40 36.84 140.37
C ASN A 404 20.93 36.64 140.27
N ARG A 405 21.43 35.42 140.54
CA ARG A 405 22.86 35.08 140.47
C ARG A 405 23.26 34.44 139.13
N GLU A 406 22.30 33.91 138.36
CA GLU A 406 22.55 33.21 137.09
C GLU A 406 22.32 34.09 135.85
N GLU A 407 21.54 35.18 135.96
CA GLU A 407 21.40 36.19 134.89
C GLU A 407 22.73 36.86 134.49
N MET A 408 23.68 37.00 135.43
CA MET A 408 25.03 37.53 135.13
C MET A 408 25.89 36.54 134.33
N HIS A 409 25.57 35.24 134.34
CA HIS A 409 26.31 34.22 133.62
C HIS A 409 25.85 34.07 132.15
N PHE A 410 24.59 34.41 131.85
CA PHE A 410 23.99 34.24 130.51
C PHE A 410 24.46 35.30 129.49
N LEU A 411 24.84 36.50 129.96
CA LEU A 411 25.35 37.57 129.11
C LEU A 411 26.75 37.29 128.51
N ALA A 412 27.53 36.37 129.10
CA ALA A 412 28.90 36.06 128.66
C ALA A 412 28.98 35.03 127.51
N GLU A 413 27.99 34.14 127.34
CA GLU A 413 27.98 33.10 126.29
C GLU A 413 27.47 33.63 124.93
N HIS A 414 26.63 34.67 124.93
CA HIS A 414 26.06 35.27 123.71
C HIS A 414 27.14 35.90 122.80
N GLU A 415 28.18 36.50 123.37
CA GLU A 415 29.25 37.19 122.62
C GLU A 415 30.21 36.22 121.87
N ARG A 416 30.26 34.95 122.30
CA ARG A 416 31.13 33.92 121.72
C ARG A 416 30.58 33.35 120.40
N LEU A 417 29.26 33.38 120.22
CA LEU A 417 28.57 32.79 119.06
C LEU A 417 28.61 33.70 117.82
N GLU A 418 28.54 35.03 117.99
CA GLU A 418 28.60 35.98 116.88
C GLU A 418 29.96 35.97 116.14
N ARG A 419 31.06 35.73 116.86
CA ARG A 419 32.42 35.70 116.27
C ARG A 419 32.59 34.55 115.28
N LYS A 420 31.95 33.39 115.51
CA LYS A 420 32.01 32.21 114.61
C LYS A 420 31.20 32.39 113.31
N TYR A 421 30.13 33.19 113.33
CA TYR A 421 29.27 33.37 112.16
C TYR A 421 29.97 34.20 111.05
N ARG A 422 30.75 35.21 111.46
CA ARG A 422 31.50 36.10 110.53
C ARG A 422 32.67 35.41 109.81
N GLU A 423 33.21 34.32 110.35
CA GLU A 423 34.29 33.55 109.71
C GLU A 423 33.77 32.60 108.61
N ASN A 424 32.60 31.98 108.82
CA ASN A 424 32.01 31.05 107.86
C ASN A 424 31.53 31.74 106.57
N GLU A 425 31.05 32.98 106.66
CA GLU A 425 30.60 33.75 105.51
C GLU A 425 31.75 34.08 104.55
N ARG A 426 32.94 34.42 105.09
CA ARG A 426 34.14 34.70 104.28
C ARG A 426 34.61 33.46 103.52
N GLN A 427 34.56 32.28 104.15
CA GLN A 427 34.97 31.03 103.52
C GLN A 427 34.01 30.59 102.40
N ALA A 428 32.71 30.84 102.55
CA ALA A 428 31.72 30.51 101.52
C ALA A 428 31.88 31.39 100.27
N ALA A 429 32.12 32.70 100.45
CA ALA A 429 32.36 33.63 99.36
C ALA A 429 33.64 33.30 98.56
N GLU A 430 34.70 32.84 99.24
CA GLU A 430 35.95 32.46 98.58
C GLU A 430 35.79 31.17 97.74
N LYS A 431 35.03 30.17 98.24
CA LYS A 431 34.72 28.96 97.48
C LYS A 431 33.93 29.24 96.21
N GLN A 432 32.94 30.13 96.26
CA GLN A 432 32.16 30.50 95.07
C GLN A 432 33.02 31.21 94.02
N ARG A 433 33.97 32.07 94.43
CA ARG A 433 34.91 32.71 93.51
C ARG A 433 35.82 31.70 92.81
N ARG A 434 36.31 30.68 93.52
CA ARG A 434 37.15 29.62 92.93
C ARG A 434 36.37 28.77 91.93
N MET A 435 35.16 28.33 92.27
CA MET A 435 34.28 27.57 91.36
C MET A 435 33.93 28.36 90.08
N ALA A 436 33.67 29.67 90.20
CA ALA A 436 33.38 30.51 89.05
C ALA A 436 34.61 30.72 88.13
N ALA A 437 35.81 30.79 88.70
CA ALA A 437 37.05 30.87 87.93
C ALA A 437 37.36 29.55 87.20
N GLU A 438 37.15 28.41 87.86
CA GLU A 438 37.32 27.08 87.26
C GLU A 438 36.34 26.82 86.11
N LEU A 439 35.06 27.19 86.28
CA LEU A 439 34.06 27.08 85.21
C LEU A 439 34.40 27.95 83.99
N LYS A 440 34.89 29.17 84.20
CA LYS A 440 35.33 30.05 83.10
C LYS A 440 36.52 29.45 82.35
N ARG A 441 37.49 28.89 83.07
CA ARG A 441 38.65 28.22 82.48
C ARG A 441 38.23 26.99 81.67
N GLY A 442 37.37 26.13 82.22
CA GLY A 442 36.86 24.95 81.52
C GLY A 442 36.06 25.29 80.25
N ASN A 443 35.26 26.37 80.27
CA ASN A 443 34.55 26.83 79.08
C ASN A 443 35.49 27.34 77.98
N LEU A 444 36.57 28.03 78.34
CA LEU A 444 37.58 28.49 77.37
C LEU A 444 38.30 27.30 76.72
N GLU A 445 38.76 26.33 77.52
CA GLU A 445 39.41 25.11 77.04
C GLU A 445 38.48 24.29 76.12
N GLN A 446 37.18 24.20 76.43
CA GLN A 446 36.18 23.55 75.58
C GLN A 446 35.97 24.29 74.26
N MET A 447 35.91 25.62 74.27
CA MET A 447 35.76 26.44 73.07
C MET A 447 36.98 26.35 72.17
N GLU A 448 38.19 26.33 72.74
CA GLU A 448 39.44 26.14 72.00
C GLU A 448 39.50 24.75 71.36
N HIS A 449 39.12 23.69 72.09
CA HIS A 449 39.05 22.33 71.55
C HIS A 449 38.02 22.21 70.41
N LEU A 450 36.83 22.80 70.57
CA LEU A 450 35.82 22.84 69.49
C LEU A 450 36.31 23.63 68.27
N SER A 451 37.05 24.72 68.49
CA SER A 451 37.66 25.51 67.41
C SER A 451 38.68 24.70 66.62
N GLN A 452 39.58 23.98 67.31
CA GLN A 452 40.57 23.10 66.69
C GLN A 452 39.90 21.95 65.91
N MET A 453 38.88 21.31 66.47
CA MET A 453 38.12 20.25 65.79
C MET A 453 37.43 20.77 64.51
N LYS A 454 36.83 21.96 64.56
CA LYS A 454 36.24 22.61 63.37
C LYS A 454 37.29 22.93 62.32
N ALA A 455 38.45 23.46 62.73
CA ALA A 455 39.55 23.75 61.82
C ALA A 455 40.04 22.47 61.10
N CYS A 456 40.25 21.37 61.82
CA CYS A 456 40.61 20.08 61.24
C CYS A 456 39.56 19.56 60.25
N TYR A 457 38.26 19.70 60.59
CA TYR A 457 37.17 19.30 59.70
C TYR A 457 37.15 20.09 58.39
N TYR A 458 37.33 21.42 58.44
CA TYR A 458 37.36 22.25 57.23
C TYR A 458 38.57 21.92 56.36
N VAL A 459 39.75 21.72 56.94
CA VAL A 459 40.95 21.31 56.20
C VAL A 459 40.76 19.95 55.53
N GLN A 460 40.15 18.98 56.22
CA GLN A 460 39.83 17.68 55.62
C GLN A 460 38.83 17.84 54.47
N ARG A 461 37.78 18.65 54.65
CA ARG A 461 36.75 18.87 53.63
C ARG A 461 37.30 19.57 52.38
N GLU A 462 38.23 20.51 52.55
CA GLU A 462 38.93 21.15 51.44
C GLU A 462 39.80 20.17 50.66
N ARG A 463 40.45 19.21 51.33
CA ARG A 463 41.20 18.14 50.65
C ARG A 463 40.27 17.24 49.84
N GLU A 464 39.19 16.76 50.44
CA GLU A 464 38.17 15.95 49.75
C GLU A 464 37.58 16.68 48.53
N LEU A 465 37.32 18.00 48.67
CA LEU A 465 36.83 18.81 47.57
C LEU A 465 37.86 18.95 46.44
N LYS A 466 39.14 19.19 46.78
CA LYS A 466 40.24 19.26 45.79
C LYS A 466 40.42 17.93 45.06
N GLU A 467 40.39 16.80 45.77
CA GLU A 467 40.46 15.46 45.17
C GLU A 467 39.28 15.20 44.23
N MET A 468 38.06 15.61 44.60
CA MET A 468 36.88 15.50 43.75
C MET A 468 36.97 16.38 42.49
N ILE A 469 37.52 17.59 42.62
CA ILE A 469 37.76 18.49 41.48
C ILE A 469 38.81 17.87 40.55
N GLU A 470 39.90 17.33 41.07
CA GLU A 470 40.94 16.64 40.29
C GLU A 470 40.39 15.39 39.59
N TYR A 471 39.55 14.61 40.27
CA TYR A 471 38.89 13.44 39.67
C TYR A 471 37.97 13.84 38.51
N ARG A 472 37.17 14.91 38.68
CA ARG A 472 36.33 15.45 37.60
C ARG A 472 37.18 15.97 36.44
N ALA A 473 38.26 16.68 36.70
CA ALA A 473 39.16 17.18 35.66
C ALA A 473 39.80 16.02 34.87
N LYS A 474 40.25 14.96 35.54
CA LYS A 474 40.78 13.75 34.89
C LYS A 474 39.72 13.04 34.04
N LEU A 475 38.49 12.97 34.51
CA LEU A 475 37.38 12.34 33.78
C LEU A 475 36.98 13.18 32.54
N GLU A 476 36.96 14.49 32.65
CA GLU A 476 36.76 15.39 31.51
C GLU A 476 37.90 15.27 30.47
N GLU A 477 39.15 15.15 30.91
CA GLU A 477 40.29 14.94 30.02
C GLU A 477 40.21 13.58 29.30
N GLN A 478 39.80 12.52 30.00
CA GLN A 478 39.55 11.20 29.41
C GLN A 478 38.44 11.25 28.36
N LEU A 479 37.31 11.89 28.68
CA LEU A 479 36.20 12.06 27.73
C LEU A 479 36.63 12.86 26.49
N LYS A 480 37.47 13.89 26.65
CA LYS A 480 38.04 14.64 25.52
C LYS A 480 38.93 13.76 24.66
N LYS A 481 39.83 12.97 25.26
CA LYS A 481 40.68 12.02 24.53
C LYS A 481 39.87 10.97 23.78
N GLU A 482 38.86 10.39 24.42
CA GLU A 482 37.95 9.43 23.77
C GLU A 482 37.16 10.08 22.61
N ALA A 483 36.71 11.32 22.78
CA ALA A 483 36.03 12.07 21.72
C ALA A 483 36.97 12.38 20.54
N GLU A 484 38.22 12.75 20.81
CA GLU A 484 39.26 12.97 19.80
C GLU A 484 39.60 11.68 19.05
N GLU A 485 39.77 10.55 19.75
CA GLU A 485 39.98 9.25 19.12
C GLU A 485 38.80 8.83 18.25
N GLN A 486 37.56 9.06 18.70
CA GLN A 486 36.37 8.80 17.89
C GLN A 486 36.30 9.74 16.68
N ALA A 487 36.69 11.00 16.81
CA ALA A 487 36.75 11.95 15.71
C ALA A 487 37.81 11.54 14.68
N GLN A 488 38.99 11.09 15.13
CA GLN A 488 40.04 10.56 14.27
C GLN A 488 39.58 9.30 13.55
N LYS A 489 38.97 8.33 14.25
CA LYS A 489 38.39 7.12 13.63
C LYS A 489 37.35 7.48 12.57
N LYS A 490 36.47 8.45 12.84
CA LYS A 490 35.49 8.96 11.87
C LYS A 490 36.16 9.66 10.68
N ALA A 491 37.23 10.43 10.88
CA ALA A 491 37.98 11.09 9.81
C ALA A 491 38.73 10.08 8.93
N CYS A 492 39.39 9.08 9.52
CA CYS A 492 40.02 7.96 8.82
C CYS A 492 38.99 7.14 8.03
N LEU A 493 37.80 6.89 8.59
CA LEU A 493 36.73 6.22 7.86
C LEU A 493 36.22 7.06 6.69
N ARG A 494 36.01 8.37 6.88
CA ARG A 494 35.57 9.29 5.81
C ARG A 494 36.57 9.35 4.66
N THR A 495 37.86 9.44 4.98
CA THR A 495 38.95 9.45 3.98
C THR A 495 39.04 8.11 3.26
N SER A 496 38.96 6.98 3.97
CA SER A 496 38.93 5.65 3.36
C SER A 496 37.73 5.46 2.43
N VAL A 497 36.53 5.87 2.84
CA VAL A 497 35.32 5.83 1.99
C VAL A 497 35.47 6.75 0.78
N ALA A 498 36.03 7.94 0.95
CA ALA A 498 36.31 8.85 -0.16
C ALA A 498 37.28 8.22 -1.17
N CYS A 499 38.38 7.62 -0.70
CA CYS A 499 39.32 6.90 -1.57
C CYS A 499 38.63 5.73 -2.29
N GLN A 500 37.77 4.94 -1.62
CA GLN A 500 37.02 3.86 -2.27
C GLN A 500 36.07 4.37 -3.35
N ILE A 501 35.43 5.52 -3.13
CA ILE A 501 34.56 6.15 -4.14
C ILE A 501 35.38 6.63 -5.33
N GLU A 502 36.51 7.29 -5.08
CA GLU A 502 37.44 7.75 -6.12
C GLU A 502 38.02 6.58 -6.93
N GLU A 503 38.43 5.49 -6.27
CA GLU A 503 38.92 4.27 -6.91
C GLU A 503 37.84 3.62 -7.78
N ARG A 504 36.59 3.56 -7.28
CA ARG A 504 35.46 3.01 -8.03
C ARG A 504 35.08 3.88 -9.23
N GLU A 505 35.10 5.20 -9.10
CA GLU A 505 34.89 6.12 -10.23
C GLU A 505 36.04 6.04 -11.24
N LYS A 506 37.29 5.90 -10.78
CA LYS A 506 38.45 5.68 -11.65
C LYS A 506 38.36 4.33 -12.38
N ALA A 507 37.89 3.27 -11.72
CA ALA A 507 37.62 1.98 -12.34
C ALA A 507 36.51 2.09 -13.40
N ARG A 508 35.40 2.78 -13.10
CA ARG A 508 34.33 3.05 -14.08
C ARG A 508 34.85 3.82 -15.30
N ARG A 509 35.70 4.83 -15.09
CA ARG A 509 36.31 5.59 -16.21
C ARG A 509 37.18 4.69 -17.08
N ARG A 510 38.02 3.84 -16.48
CA ARG A 510 38.82 2.86 -17.23
C ARG A 510 37.93 1.89 -18.01
N GLU A 511 36.85 1.39 -17.41
CA GLU A 511 35.90 0.52 -18.12
C GLU A 511 35.29 1.24 -19.33
N LEU A 512 34.82 2.49 -19.17
CA LEU A 512 34.31 3.30 -20.27
C LEU A 512 35.36 3.57 -21.35
N GLU A 513 36.59 3.91 -20.97
CA GLU A 513 37.72 4.09 -21.89
C GLU A 513 38.02 2.81 -22.65
N THR A 514 38.02 1.65 -21.97
CA THR A 514 38.21 0.35 -22.64
C THR A 514 37.05 -0.01 -23.55
N SER A 515 35.80 0.32 -23.20
CA SER A 515 34.64 0.14 -24.08
C SER A 515 34.74 1.03 -25.32
N HIS A 516 35.18 2.28 -25.16
CA HIS A 516 35.44 3.20 -26.27
C HIS A 516 36.55 2.69 -27.18
N LEU A 517 37.69 2.28 -26.62
CA LEU A 517 38.80 1.72 -27.38
C LEU A 517 38.39 0.42 -28.10
N ASN A 518 37.59 -0.43 -27.46
CA ASN A 518 37.06 -1.64 -28.11
C ASN A 518 36.11 -1.28 -29.25
N PHE A 519 35.21 -0.30 -29.06
CA PHE A 519 34.33 0.18 -30.11
C PHE A 519 35.12 0.78 -31.29
N GLU A 520 36.17 1.56 -31.03
CA GLU A 520 37.04 2.10 -32.07
C GLU A 520 37.82 1.00 -32.80
N ARG A 521 38.29 -0.01 -32.06
CA ARG A 521 38.97 -1.18 -32.64
C ARG A 521 38.02 -1.99 -33.52
N ASP A 522 36.79 -2.22 -33.07
CA ASP A 522 35.78 -2.96 -33.83
C ASP A 522 35.38 -2.17 -35.08
N ARG A 523 35.22 -0.85 -34.97
CA ARG A 523 35.00 0.05 -36.11
C ARG A 523 36.15 0.01 -37.12
N ALA A 524 37.39 -0.03 -36.65
CA ALA A 524 38.57 -0.14 -37.50
C ALA A 524 38.64 -1.53 -38.19
N ALA A 525 38.32 -2.60 -37.47
CA ALA A 525 38.24 -3.96 -38.01
C ALA A 525 37.13 -4.09 -39.07
N GLU A 526 35.96 -3.50 -38.85
CA GLU A 526 34.88 -3.45 -39.83
C GLU A 526 35.28 -2.62 -41.07
N ALA A 527 35.97 -1.49 -40.88
CA ALA A 527 36.49 -0.69 -41.98
C ALA A 527 37.53 -1.47 -42.81
N GLN A 528 38.38 -2.26 -42.15
CA GLN A 528 39.34 -3.13 -42.83
C GLN A 528 38.64 -4.26 -43.60
N ARG A 529 37.66 -4.93 -42.98
CA ARG A 529 36.82 -5.94 -43.64
C ARG A 529 36.08 -5.36 -44.85
N GLN A 530 35.60 -4.13 -44.76
CA GLN A 530 34.95 -3.46 -45.89
C GLN A 530 35.94 -3.19 -47.01
N LYS A 531 37.17 -2.74 -46.71
CA LYS A 531 38.23 -2.60 -47.71
C LYS A 531 38.55 -3.95 -48.38
N GLU A 532 38.64 -5.03 -47.62
CA GLU A 532 38.85 -6.38 -48.17
C GLU A 532 37.70 -6.78 -49.12
N ILE A 533 36.44 -6.58 -48.72
CA ILE A 533 35.27 -6.81 -49.57
C ILE A 533 35.33 -5.96 -50.84
N ASP A 534 35.64 -4.66 -50.71
CA ASP A 534 35.74 -3.73 -51.83
C ASP A 534 36.88 -4.12 -52.79
N THR A 535 38.01 -4.63 -52.27
CA THR A 535 39.09 -5.17 -53.11
C THR A 535 38.69 -6.45 -53.84
N VAL A 536 37.98 -7.37 -53.19
CA VAL A 536 37.45 -8.59 -53.85
C VAL A 536 36.45 -8.22 -54.94
N ILE A 537 35.56 -7.26 -54.66
CA ILE A 537 34.61 -6.71 -55.63
C ILE A 537 35.35 -6.07 -56.80
N ALA A 538 36.38 -5.26 -56.54
CA ALA A 538 37.18 -4.63 -57.57
C ALA A 538 37.88 -5.67 -58.46
N VAL A 539 38.49 -6.69 -57.87
CA VAL A 539 39.11 -7.81 -58.61
C VAL A 539 38.07 -8.53 -59.47
N LYS A 540 36.87 -8.82 -58.95
CA LYS A 540 35.80 -9.47 -59.74
C LYS A 540 35.26 -8.58 -60.87
N LEU A 541 35.15 -7.27 -60.65
CA LEU A 541 34.74 -6.33 -61.69
C LEU A 541 35.82 -6.19 -62.77
N ASP A 542 37.09 -6.16 -62.39
CA ASP A 542 38.23 -6.12 -63.31
C ASP A 542 38.37 -7.44 -64.10
N ASP A 543 38.12 -8.59 -63.48
CA ASP A 543 38.09 -9.89 -64.15
C ASP A 543 36.95 -9.96 -65.18
N LEU A 544 35.77 -9.44 -64.85
CA LEU A 544 34.64 -9.35 -65.78
C LEU A 544 34.95 -8.43 -66.97
N GLN A 545 35.69 -7.35 -66.73
CA GLN A 545 36.13 -6.40 -67.76
C GLN A 545 37.22 -7.00 -68.66
N LYS A 546 38.21 -7.70 -68.09
CA LYS A 546 39.31 -8.34 -68.83
C LYS A 546 38.87 -9.56 -69.63
N ARG A 547 37.91 -10.35 -69.13
CA ARG A 547 37.36 -11.53 -69.82
C ARG A 547 36.32 -11.18 -70.90
N GLY A 548 35.94 -9.91 -71.03
CA GLY A 548 35.03 -9.44 -72.09
C GLY A 548 33.59 -9.99 -71.99
N CYS A 549 33.18 -10.49 -70.81
CA CYS A 549 31.90 -11.18 -70.66
C CYS A 549 30.68 -10.24 -70.67
N LEU A 550 30.88 -8.91 -70.58
CA LEU A 550 29.82 -7.91 -70.55
C LEU A 550 30.24 -6.62 -71.30
N PRO A 551 29.31 -5.92 -71.98
CA PRO A 551 29.57 -4.61 -72.58
C PRO A 551 30.00 -3.56 -71.54
N ASN A 552 30.94 -2.68 -71.90
CA ASN A 552 31.54 -1.68 -71.00
C ASN A 552 30.52 -0.75 -70.29
N GLN A 553 29.37 -0.47 -70.90
CA GLN A 553 28.28 0.29 -70.27
C GLN A 553 27.63 -0.46 -69.10
N ALA A 554 27.45 -1.78 -69.21
CA ALA A 554 26.88 -2.61 -68.15
C ALA A 554 27.85 -2.75 -66.97
N VAL A 555 29.16 -2.90 -67.23
CA VAL A 555 30.22 -2.95 -66.20
C VAL A 555 30.32 -1.63 -65.43
N ARG A 556 30.24 -0.47 -66.12
CA ARG A 556 30.19 0.84 -65.46
C ARG A 556 28.94 1.03 -64.60
N SER A 557 27.76 0.58 -65.07
CA SER A 557 26.52 0.59 -64.29
C SER A 557 26.63 -0.29 -63.03
N LEU A 558 27.22 -1.48 -63.15
CA LEU A 558 27.47 -2.39 -62.03
C LEU A 558 28.45 -1.79 -61.01
N LYS A 559 29.56 -1.20 -61.47
CA LYS A 559 30.52 -0.49 -60.60
C LYS A 559 29.85 0.64 -59.82
N GLY A 560 28.96 1.40 -60.47
CA GLY A 560 28.16 2.46 -59.83
C GLY A 560 27.12 1.93 -58.83
N ARG A 561 26.44 0.80 -59.13
CA ARG A 561 25.47 0.19 -58.20
C ARG A 561 26.14 -0.39 -56.97
N VAL A 562 27.31 -1.02 -57.12
CA VAL A 562 28.04 -1.62 -56.00
C VAL A 562 28.63 -0.56 -55.07
N ALA A 563 29.19 0.53 -55.63
CA ALA A 563 29.62 1.68 -54.83
C ALA A 563 28.46 2.33 -54.02
N ASN A 564 27.25 2.34 -54.59
CA ASN A 564 26.07 2.91 -53.93
C ASN A 564 25.37 1.95 -52.95
N ALA A 565 25.56 0.63 -53.09
CA ALA A 565 25.00 -0.37 -52.17
C ALA A 565 25.66 -0.30 -50.77
N GLY A 566 26.94 0.07 -50.69
CA GLY A 566 27.65 0.28 -49.43
C GLY A 566 27.18 1.53 -48.65
N ASN A 567 26.86 2.62 -49.36
CA ASN A 567 26.43 3.89 -48.73
C ASN A 567 24.98 3.87 -48.21
N LYS A 568 24.07 3.08 -48.82
CA LYS A 568 22.69 2.95 -48.35
C LYS A 568 22.56 2.27 -46.97
N LYS A 569 23.53 1.43 -46.57
CA LYS A 569 23.52 0.79 -45.25
C LYS A 569 23.94 1.74 -44.10
N LYS A 570 24.79 2.74 -44.37
CA LYS A 570 25.23 3.70 -43.34
C LYS A 570 24.15 4.67 -42.89
N ILE A 571 23.23 5.05 -43.79
CA ILE A 571 22.12 5.99 -43.45
C ILE A 571 20.97 5.28 -42.70
N GLY A 572 20.85 3.95 -42.84
CA GLY A 572 19.79 3.18 -42.19
C GLY A 572 20.07 2.75 -40.74
N SER A 573 21.28 2.93 -40.21
CA SER A 573 21.64 2.46 -38.86
C SER A 573 21.76 3.56 -37.79
N GLU A 574 21.53 4.84 -38.15
CA GLU A 574 21.51 5.95 -37.18
C GLU A 574 20.09 6.27 -36.66
N PHE A 575 19.07 5.53 -37.10
CA PHE A 575 17.66 5.74 -36.73
C PHE A 575 16.94 4.49 -36.20
N SER A 576 17.67 3.53 -35.61
CA SER A 576 17.02 2.40 -34.92
C SER A 576 17.55 2.17 -33.52
#